data_AF-A0A812KNK6-F1
#
_entry.id   AF-A0A812KNK6-F1
#
_cell.length_a   1.000
_cell.length_b   1.000
_cell.length_c   1.000
_cell.angle_alpha   90.00
_cell.angle_beta   90.00
_cell.angle_gamma   90.00
#
_symmetry.space_group_name_H-M   'P 1'
#
loop_
_entity.id
_entity.type
_entity.pdbx_description
1 polymer ?
#
loop_
_entity_poly.entity_id
_entity_poly.type
_entity_poly.pdbx_seq_one_letter_code
_entity_poly.pdbx_strand_id
1 'polypeptide(L)'
;MPSWALGALSGVLAASWQPRPRILELGSGTGAAGLAAAAVGAEVVLTDHSNLLNLIQLNAQMNAHFIQSAGGSASSCAFDWEEKPADELLQRHFDLVIGADLVYSFAAVEPFTVALQAVLLPQAAEGRTQALAPAMLYAHYPRFPDLDTAMTTALAARGLVLQERALPPWKGDVGSIPEDVLCHVKLLEIRPGTPSTSGAVSEGQQDQHGGGHGWDYHPMDCDCGQEHGQQDAQPGHGEPGHGYGGDGHGQPTA
;
A
#
# COMPACT_ATOMS: atom_id res chain seq x y z
N MET A 1 -15.81 -9.70 -19.51
CA MET A 1 -15.40 -9.51 -18.10
C MET A 1 -15.76 -10.77 -17.32
N PRO A 2 -14.87 -11.30 -16.46
CA PRO A 2 -15.24 -12.41 -15.58
C PRO A 2 -16.20 -11.90 -14.48
N SER A 3 -17.27 -12.63 -14.22
CA SER A 3 -18.41 -12.21 -13.37
C SER A 3 -18.05 -12.00 -11.89
N TRP A 4 -16.93 -12.56 -11.42
CA TRP A 4 -16.53 -12.48 -10.02
C TRP A 4 -15.95 -11.11 -9.62
N ALA A 5 -15.22 -10.45 -10.52
CA ALA A 5 -14.62 -9.13 -10.26
C ALA A 5 -15.70 -8.05 -10.12
N LEU A 6 -16.77 -8.17 -10.93
CA LEU A 6 -17.98 -7.39 -10.79
C LEU A 6 -18.70 -7.69 -9.46
N GLY A 7 -18.74 -8.93 -8.99
CA GLY A 7 -19.40 -9.30 -7.73
C GLY A 7 -18.70 -8.78 -6.47
N ALA A 8 -17.36 -8.84 -6.44
CA ALA A 8 -16.55 -8.31 -5.34
C ALA A 8 -16.70 -6.79 -5.17
N LEU A 9 -16.72 -6.08 -6.28
CA LEU A 9 -16.95 -4.65 -6.30
C LEU A 9 -18.44 -4.33 -6.08
N SER A 10 -19.37 -5.03 -6.72
CA SER A 10 -20.82 -4.76 -6.64
C SER A 10 -21.41 -4.92 -5.24
N GLY A 11 -20.90 -5.82 -4.39
CA GLY A 11 -21.42 -6.03 -3.03
C GLY A 11 -21.18 -4.86 -2.08
N VAL A 12 -20.14 -4.07 -2.36
CA VAL A 12 -19.76 -2.87 -1.59
C VAL A 12 -20.23 -1.58 -2.30
N LEU A 13 -20.42 -1.64 -3.62
CA LEU A 13 -20.53 -0.47 -4.50
C LEU A 13 -21.94 -0.30 -5.11
N ALA A 14 -22.95 -0.95 -4.55
CA ALA A 14 -24.28 -1.12 -5.15
C ALA A 14 -25.13 0.16 -5.32
N ALA A 15 -24.76 1.32 -4.77
CA ALA A 15 -25.72 2.44 -4.65
C ALA A 15 -25.57 3.59 -5.65
N SER A 16 -24.42 3.82 -6.29
CA SER A 16 -24.27 5.03 -7.14
C SER A 16 -22.98 5.08 -7.98
N TRP A 17 -22.69 4.04 -8.77
CA TRP A 17 -21.48 4.07 -9.59
C TRP A 17 -21.66 4.86 -10.89
N GLN A 18 -20.75 5.81 -11.10
CA GLN A 18 -20.49 6.37 -12.41
C GLN A 18 -19.87 5.28 -13.32
N PRO A 19 -20.02 5.38 -14.65
CA PRO A 19 -19.48 4.40 -15.59
C PRO A 19 -17.95 4.18 -15.50
N ARG A 20 -17.23 5.02 -14.76
CA ARG A 20 -15.80 4.90 -14.43
C ARG A 20 -15.53 5.44 -13.02
N PRO A 21 -15.38 4.59 -12.00
CA PRO A 21 -15.04 5.05 -10.65
C PRO A 21 -13.65 5.70 -10.63
N ARG A 22 -13.48 6.71 -9.79
CA ARG A 22 -12.19 7.34 -9.51
C ARG A 22 -11.67 6.80 -8.19
N ILE A 23 -10.54 6.11 -8.22
CA ILE A 23 -9.97 5.40 -7.09
C ILE A 23 -8.63 5.99 -6.72
N LEU A 24 -8.43 6.22 -5.42
CA LEU A 24 -7.12 6.49 -4.83
C LEU A 24 -6.63 5.21 -4.14
N GLU A 25 -5.43 4.74 -4.46
CA GLU A 25 -4.76 3.68 -3.70
C GLU A 25 -3.67 4.29 -2.81
N LEU A 26 -3.72 3.98 -1.51
CA LEU A 26 -2.67 4.33 -0.54
C LEU A 26 -1.73 3.14 -0.35
N GLY A 27 -0.42 3.39 -0.31
CA GLY A 27 0.60 2.36 -0.08
C GLY A 27 0.57 1.28 -1.16
N SER A 28 0.71 1.70 -2.42
CA SER A 28 0.50 0.85 -3.59
C SER A 28 1.52 -0.28 -3.71
N GLY A 29 2.75 -0.10 -3.21
CA GLY A 29 3.84 -1.04 -3.35
C GLY A 29 4.15 -1.30 -4.82
N THR A 30 3.74 -2.47 -5.30
CA THR A 30 3.83 -2.85 -6.73
C THR A 30 2.70 -2.29 -7.59
N GLY A 31 1.62 -1.80 -6.96
CA GLY A 31 0.39 -1.35 -7.60
C GLY A 31 -0.59 -2.47 -7.93
N ALA A 32 -0.42 -3.68 -7.38
CA ALA A 32 -1.22 -4.84 -7.77
C ALA A 32 -2.74 -4.61 -7.65
N ALA A 33 -3.23 -4.06 -6.52
CA ALA A 33 -4.66 -3.88 -6.32
C ALA A 33 -5.22 -2.71 -7.16
N GLY A 34 -4.56 -1.55 -7.20
CA GLY A 34 -4.97 -0.45 -8.06
C GLY A 34 -4.90 -0.76 -9.56
N LEU A 35 -3.86 -1.46 -10.03
CA LEU A 35 -3.77 -1.87 -11.43
C LEU A 35 -4.84 -2.90 -11.79
N ALA A 36 -5.20 -3.80 -10.87
CA ALA A 36 -6.34 -4.70 -11.06
C ALA A 36 -7.67 -3.92 -11.17
N ALA A 37 -7.85 -2.88 -10.35
CA ALA A 37 -9.01 -1.99 -10.45
C ALA A 37 -9.04 -1.21 -11.78
N ALA A 38 -7.89 -0.70 -12.23
CA ALA A 38 -7.76 -0.04 -13.53
C ALA A 38 -8.08 -1.01 -14.69
N ALA A 39 -7.65 -2.26 -14.59
CA ALA A 39 -7.92 -3.33 -15.58
C ALA A 39 -9.39 -3.78 -15.64
N VAL A 40 -10.25 -3.30 -14.73
CA VAL A 40 -11.71 -3.47 -14.81
C VAL A 40 -12.47 -2.16 -15.11
N GLY A 41 -11.74 -1.11 -15.50
CA GLY A 41 -12.32 0.13 -16.03
C GLY A 41 -12.28 1.34 -15.08
N ALA A 42 -11.63 1.23 -13.93
CA ALA A 42 -11.45 2.37 -13.01
C ALA A 42 -10.42 3.38 -13.51
N GLU A 43 -10.58 4.64 -13.11
CA GLU A 43 -9.52 5.65 -13.14
C GLU A 43 -8.80 5.63 -11.80
N VAL A 44 -7.52 5.25 -11.79
CA VAL A 44 -6.78 5.00 -10.56
C VAL A 44 -5.59 5.95 -10.42
N VAL A 45 -5.46 6.54 -9.23
CA VAL A 45 -4.24 7.21 -8.77
C VAL A 45 -3.59 6.30 -7.73
N LEU A 46 -2.42 5.77 -8.07
CA LEU A 46 -1.60 4.94 -7.20
C LEU A 46 -0.63 5.84 -6.43
N THR A 47 -0.60 5.71 -5.10
CA THR A 47 0.31 6.49 -4.25
C THR A 47 1.17 5.64 -3.36
N ASP A 48 2.42 6.08 -3.18
CA ASP A 48 3.41 5.49 -2.28
C ASP A 48 4.57 6.48 -2.07
N HIS A 49 5.60 6.07 -1.32
CA HIS A 49 6.87 6.78 -1.23
C HIS A 49 7.51 6.96 -2.62
N SER A 50 8.23 8.07 -2.78
CA SER A 50 8.80 8.49 -4.06
C SER A 50 9.75 7.45 -4.70
N ASN A 51 10.43 6.65 -3.88
CA ASN A 51 11.32 5.57 -4.30
C ASN A 51 10.59 4.40 -4.99
N LEU A 52 9.27 4.24 -4.79
CA LEU A 52 8.48 3.18 -5.43
C LEU A 52 7.77 3.62 -6.72
N LEU A 53 7.79 4.91 -7.06
CA LEU A 53 7.07 5.40 -8.24
C LEU A 53 7.57 4.79 -9.56
N ASN A 54 8.88 4.57 -9.70
CA ASN A 54 9.43 3.92 -10.90
C ASN A 54 8.92 2.49 -11.06
N LEU A 55 8.81 1.74 -9.95
CA LEU A 55 8.25 0.38 -9.95
C LEU A 55 6.78 0.38 -10.35
N ILE A 56 5.98 1.27 -9.74
CA ILE A 56 4.56 1.41 -10.03
C ILE A 56 4.35 1.75 -11.51
N GLN A 57 5.13 2.69 -12.06
CA GLN A 57 5.04 3.10 -13.45
C GLN A 57 5.41 1.97 -14.41
N LEU A 58 6.46 1.21 -14.11
CA LEU A 58 6.84 0.03 -14.90
C LEU A 58 5.71 -1.00 -14.90
N ASN A 59 5.14 -1.30 -13.74
CA ASN A 59 4.03 -2.25 -13.63
C ASN A 59 2.77 -1.75 -14.36
N ALA A 60 2.48 -0.45 -14.31
CA ALA A 60 1.39 0.16 -15.06
C ALA A 60 1.61 0.02 -16.58
N GLN A 61 2.84 0.23 -17.07
CA GLN A 61 3.20 0.04 -18.48
C GLN A 61 3.06 -1.42 -18.92
N MET A 62 3.55 -2.36 -18.11
CA MET A 62 3.42 -3.81 -18.38
C MET A 62 1.96 -4.27 -18.47
N ASN A 63 1.04 -3.58 -17.77
CA ASN A 63 -0.38 -3.89 -17.76
C ASN A 63 -1.23 -2.96 -18.65
N ALA A 64 -0.61 -2.05 -19.40
CA ALA A 64 -1.30 -0.98 -20.13
C ALA A 64 -2.35 -1.51 -21.11
N HIS A 65 -2.07 -2.62 -21.80
CA HIS A 65 -3.01 -3.26 -22.72
C HIS A 65 -4.33 -3.65 -22.02
N PHE A 66 -4.25 -4.28 -20.83
CA PHE A 66 -5.44 -4.69 -20.07
C PHE A 66 -6.24 -3.48 -19.60
N ILE A 67 -5.55 -2.48 -19.04
CA ILE A 67 -6.14 -1.23 -18.55
C ILE A 67 -6.88 -0.49 -19.68
N GLN A 68 -6.22 -0.28 -20.81
CA GLN A 68 -6.79 0.41 -21.96
C GLN A 68 -7.98 -0.35 -22.55
N SER A 69 -7.89 -1.68 -22.66
CA SER A 69 -8.97 -2.52 -23.19
C SER A 69 -10.25 -2.47 -22.34
N ALA A 70 -10.10 -2.25 -21.03
CA ALA A 70 -11.21 -2.07 -20.09
C ALA A 70 -11.71 -0.61 -20.01
N GLY A 71 -11.03 0.32 -20.69
CA GLY A 71 -11.35 1.74 -20.63
C GLY A 71 -10.96 2.43 -19.32
N GLY A 72 -10.10 1.80 -18.51
CA GLY A 72 -9.55 2.37 -17.29
C GLY A 72 -8.29 3.19 -17.53
N SER A 73 -7.74 3.75 -16.45
CA SER A 73 -6.48 4.46 -16.47
C SER A 73 -5.74 4.29 -15.14
N ALA A 74 -4.41 4.37 -15.19
CA ALA A 74 -3.54 4.33 -14.02
C ALA A 74 -2.52 5.46 -14.11
N SER A 75 -2.41 6.22 -13.04
CA SER A 75 -1.39 7.25 -12.85
C SER A 75 -0.79 7.10 -11.46
N SER A 76 0.42 7.61 -11.24
CA SER A 76 1.11 7.49 -9.94
C SER A 76 1.60 8.85 -9.45
N CYS A 77 1.51 9.11 -8.15
CA CYS A 77 2.17 10.26 -7.52
C CYS A 77 2.71 9.89 -6.13
N ALA A 78 3.72 10.63 -5.67
CA ALA A 78 4.26 10.45 -4.33
C ALA A 78 3.22 10.86 -3.28
N PHE A 79 3.10 10.06 -2.23
CA PHE A 79 2.41 10.45 -1.00
C PHE A 79 3.04 9.72 0.18
N ASP A 80 3.93 10.44 0.87
CA ASP A 80 4.44 10.01 2.17
C ASP A 80 3.44 10.41 3.25
N TRP A 81 3.01 9.47 4.08
CA TRP A 81 1.99 9.71 5.11
C TRP A 81 2.48 10.56 6.28
N GLU A 82 3.80 10.72 6.42
CA GLU A 82 4.40 11.65 7.39
C GLU A 82 4.40 13.10 6.88
N GLU A 83 4.11 13.31 5.60
CA GLU A 83 4.06 14.62 4.96
C GLU A 83 2.62 15.06 4.68
N LYS A 84 2.44 16.37 4.45
CA LYS A 84 1.17 16.87 3.96
C LYS A 84 0.94 16.33 2.54
N PRO A 85 -0.23 15.74 2.23
CA PRO A 85 -0.55 15.36 0.86
C PRO A 85 -0.49 16.57 -0.08
N ALA A 86 -0.08 16.34 -1.32
CA ALA A 86 -0.03 17.38 -2.35
C ALA A 86 -1.42 17.99 -2.59
N ASP A 87 -1.49 19.30 -2.81
CA ASP A 87 -2.75 20.00 -3.00
C ASP A 87 -3.51 19.46 -4.23
N GLU A 88 -2.80 19.05 -5.28
CA GLU A 88 -3.37 18.41 -6.47
C GLU A 88 -4.08 17.09 -6.16
N LEU A 89 -3.56 16.32 -5.18
CA LEU A 89 -4.19 15.08 -4.73
C LEU A 89 -5.48 15.39 -3.95
N LEU A 90 -5.46 16.43 -3.12
CA LEU A 90 -6.58 16.84 -2.26
C LEU A 90 -7.71 17.55 -3.01
N GLN A 91 -7.39 18.17 -4.15
CA GLN A 91 -8.35 18.79 -5.07
C GLN A 91 -9.04 17.78 -5.99
N ARG A 92 -8.51 16.55 -6.10
CA ARG A 92 -9.16 15.48 -6.85
C ARG A 92 -10.37 14.94 -6.10
N HIS A 93 -11.40 14.59 -6.88
CA HIS A 93 -12.55 13.85 -6.38
C HIS A 93 -12.33 12.36 -6.59
N PHE A 94 -12.40 11.58 -5.51
CA PHE A 94 -12.36 10.12 -5.53
C PHE A 94 -13.71 9.57 -5.06
N ASP A 95 -14.19 8.53 -5.73
CA ASP A 95 -15.37 7.77 -5.33
C ASP A 95 -15.04 6.74 -4.24
N LEU A 96 -13.78 6.26 -4.23
CA LEU A 96 -13.30 5.23 -3.32
C LEU A 96 -11.81 5.39 -3.04
N VAL A 97 -11.41 5.11 -1.81
CA VAL A 97 -10.01 4.87 -1.43
C VAL A 97 -9.80 3.37 -1.24
N ILE A 98 -8.67 2.83 -1.67
CA ILE A 98 -8.31 1.43 -1.43
C ILE A 98 -6.92 1.31 -0.80
N GLY A 99 -6.67 0.20 -0.13
CA GLY A 99 -5.35 -0.16 0.38
C GLY A 99 -5.29 -1.63 0.79
N ALA A 100 -4.09 -2.20 0.79
CA ALA A 100 -3.84 -3.58 1.19
C ALA A 100 -2.60 -3.67 2.08
N ASP A 101 -2.71 -4.37 3.22
CA ASP A 101 -1.62 -4.63 4.18
C ASP A 101 -0.79 -3.38 4.60
N LEU A 102 -1.48 -2.28 4.91
CA LEU A 102 -0.86 -0.98 5.19
C LEU A 102 -0.30 -0.83 6.61
N VAL A 103 -0.93 -1.48 7.59
CA VAL A 103 -0.60 -1.35 9.02
C VAL A 103 0.02 -2.64 9.51
N TYR A 104 1.35 -2.71 9.44
CA TYR A 104 2.13 -3.88 9.88
C TYR A 104 2.96 -3.63 11.15
N SER A 105 3.00 -2.39 11.64
CA SER A 105 3.70 -2.00 12.88
C SER A 105 2.96 -0.88 13.60
N PHE A 106 3.21 -0.72 14.90
CA PHE A 106 2.64 0.39 15.69
C PHE A 106 3.05 1.77 15.15
N ALA A 107 4.24 1.89 14.58
CA ALA A 107 4.73 3.13 13.99
C ALA A 107 3.89 3.58 12.78
N ALA A 108 3.28 2.63 12.06
CA ALA A 108 2.45 2.95 10.89
C ALA A 108 1.05 3.48 11.24
N VAL A 109 0.57 3.27 12.47
CA VAL A 109 -0.81 3.60 12.88
C VAL A 109 -1.08 5.09 12.75
N GLU A 110 -0.22 5.93 13.31
CA GLU A 110 -0.44 7.37 13.34
C GLU A 110 -0.35 7.99 11.92
N PRO A 111 0.72 7.76 11.13
CA PRO A 111 0.79 8.26 9.75
C PRO A 111 -0.39 7.79 8.89
N PHE A 112 -0.74 6.49 8.93
CA PHE A 112 -1.85 5.94 8.16
C PHE A 112 -3.18 6.63 8.47
N THR A 113 -3.49 6.82 9.76
CA THR A 113 -4.77 7.42 10.14
C THR A 113 -4.82 8.92 9.86
N VAL A 114 -3.69 9.64 9.95
CA VAL A 114 -3.56 11.03 9.48
C VAL A 114 -3.79 11.13 7.98
N ALA A 115 -3.15 10.27 7.19
CA ALA A 115 -3.33 10.22 5.74
C ALA A 115 -4.79 9.97 5.37
N LEU A 116 -5.46 9.01 6.02
CA LEU A 116 -6.88 8.75 5.81
C LEU A 116 -7.77 9.93 6.17
N GLN A 117 -7.50 10.59 7.28
CA GLN A 117 -8.24 11.79 7.67
C GLN A 117 -8.17 12.86 6.57
N ALA A 118 -6.97 13.08 6.01
CA ALA A 118 -6.74 14.10 4.99
C ALA A 118 -7.47 13.80 3.67
N VAL A 119 -7.62 12.53 3.28
CA VAL A 119 -8.25 12.14 2.01
C VAL A 119 -9.75 11.82 2.13
N LEU A 120 -10.24 11.42 3.31
CA LEU A 120 -11.64 11.07 3.51
C LEU A 120 -12.49 12.23 4.07
N LEU A 121 -11.90 13.17 4.82
CA LEU A 121 -12.66 14.27 5.41
C LEU A 121 -12.61 15.54 4.53
N PRO A 122 -13.70 16.32 4.46
CA PRO A 122 -13.67 17.63 3.82
C PRO A 122 -12.65 18.54 4.50
N GLN A 123 -11.85 19.25 3.72
CA GLN A 123 -11.04 20.33 4.27
C GLN A 123 -11.92 21.53 4.57
N ALA A 124 -11.81 22.07 5.79
CA ALA A 124 -12.69 23.11 6.34
C ALA A 124 -12.78 24.42 5.52
N ALA A 125 -11.92 24.59 4.50
CA ALA A 125 -11.84 25.80 3.68
C ALA A 125 -12.66 25.74 2.37
N GLU A 126 -13.17 24.57 1.96
CA GLU A 126 -13.87 24.44 0.69
C GLU A 126 -15.33 24.09 0.96
N GLY A 127 -16.25 24.91 0.45
CA GLY A 127 -17.69 24.70 0.45
C GLY A 127 -18.13 23.49 -0.38
N ARG A 128 -17.46 22.34 -0.20
CA ARG A 128 -17.95 21.03 -0.60
C ARG A 128 -19.27 20.86 0.12
N THR A 129 -20.34 21.11 -0.61
CA THR A 129 -21.62 20.47 -0.32
C THR A 129 -21.33 19.00 -0.12
N GLN A 130 -22.02 18.40 0.85
CA GLN A 130 -21.89 17.06 1.39
C GLN A 130 -22.15 15.95 0.35
N ALA A 131 -21.61 16.08 -0.86
CA ALA A 131 -21.40 15.02 -1.81
C ALA A 131 -20.64 13.93 -1.06
N LEU A 132 -21.21 12.74 -1.06
CA LEU A 132 -20.84 11.59 -0.24
C LEU A 132 -19.31 11.49 -0.15
N ALA A 133 -18.77 11.80 1.01
CA ALA A 133 -17.35 11.64 1.26
C ALA A 133 -16.97 10.18 0.94
N PRO A 134 -15.81 9.93 0.30
CA PRO A 134 -15.45 8.58 -0.09
C PRO A 134 -15.33 7.68 1.14
N ALA A 135 -15.56 6.39 0.93
CA ALA A 135 -15.16 5.35 1.86
C ALA A 135 -13.79 4.79 1.46
N MET A 136 -13.06 4.22 2.42
CA MET A 136 -11.92 3.37 2.13
C MET A 136 -12.33 1.89 2.22
N LEU A 137 -11.88 1.07 1.27
CA LEU A 137 -11.79 -0.38 1.43
C LEU A 137 -10.36 -0.80 1.71
N TYR A 138 -10.18 -1.50 2.83
CA TYR A 138 -8.88 -1.93 3.33
C TYR A 138 -8.85 -3.45 3.46
N ALA A 139 -8.03 -4.10 2.64
CA ALA A 139 -7.68 -5.50 2.81
C ALA A 139 -6.62 -5.61 3.91
N HIS A 140 -7.06 -5.91 5.12
CA HIS A 140 -6.24 -5.92 6.32
C HIS A 140 -5.85 -7.34 6.70
N TYR A 141 -4.56 -7.57 6.96
CA TYR A 141 -4.08 -8.81 7.54
C TYR A 141 -3.83 -8.60 9.05
N PRO A 142 -4.66 -9.16 9.95
CA PRO A 142 -4.47 -9.02 11.39
C PRO A 142 -3.15 -9.66 11.83
N ARG A 143 -2.30 -8.88 12.50
CA ARG A 143 -0.99 -9.35 12.98
C ARG A 143 -0.97 -9.57 14.49
N PHE A 144 -1.43 -8.55 15.22
CA PHE A 144 -1.47 -8.54 16.68
C PHE A 144 -2.75 -7.84 17.16
N PRO A 145 -3.52 -8.40 18.10
CA PRO A 145 -4.75 -7.77 18.60
C PRO A 145 -4.55 -6.34 19.12
N ASP A 146 -3.40 -6.06 19.75
CA ASP A 146 -3.08 -4.72 20.28
C ASP A 146 -2.85 -3.70 19.16
N LEU A 147 -2.29 -4.13 18.02
CA LEU A 147 -2.09 -3.27 16.86
C LEU A 147 -3.44 -2.88 16.24
N ASP A 148 -4.35 -3.84 16.09
CA ASP A 148 -5.69 -3.61 15.56
C ASP A 148 -6.50 -2.67 16.49
N THR A 149 -6.33 -2.82 17.80
CA THR A 149 -6.92 -1.95 18.82
C THR A 149 -6.38 -0.53 18.74
N ALA A 150 -5.06 -0.38 18.59
CA ALA A 150 -4.42 0.92 18.40
C ALA A 150 -4.92 1.61 17.12
N MET A 151 -4.99 0.88 16.00
CA MET A 151 -5.51 1.38 14.74
C MET A 151 -6.97 1.84 14.86
N THR A 152 -7.83 1.02 15.45
CA THR A 152 -9.27 1.34 15.62
C THR A 152 -9.45 2.58 16.49
N THR A 153 -8.66 2.70 17.56
CA THR A 153 -8.69 3.86 18.48
C THR A 153 -8.24 5.14 17.77
N ALA A 154 -7.15 5.08 17.00
CA ALA A 154 -6.61 6.21 16.25
C ALA A 154 -7.57 6.68 15.13
N LEU A 155 -8.26 5.76 14.45
CA LEU A 155 -9.31 6.08 13.48
C LEU A 155 -10.49 6.79 14.15
N ALA A 156 -10.99 6.26 15.26
CA ALA A 156 -12.11 6.84 16.00
C ALA A 156 -11.80 8.26 16.49
N ALA A 157 -10.59 8.50 17.00
CA ALA A 157 -10.12 9.82 17.43
C ALA A 157 -10.11 10.86 16.29
N ARG A 158 -10.10 10.42 15.04
CA ARG A 158 -10.09 11.25 13.83
C ARG A 158 -11.46 11.39 13.16
N GLY A 159 -12.52 10.91 13.80
CA GLY A 159 -13.87 10.94 13.20
C GLY A 159 -14.01 9.98 12.02
N LEU A 160 -13.32 8.84 12.09
CA LEU A 160 -13.45 7.74 11.15
C LEU A 160 -14.01 6.51 11.88
N VAL A 161 -14.95 5.82 11.25
CA VAL A 161 -15.55 4.58 11.76
C VAL A 161 -15.13 3.43 10.87
N LEU A 162 -14.69 2.36 11.50
CA LEU A 162 -14.28 1.11 10.87
C LEU A 162 -15.42 0.09 11.00
N GLN A 163 -15.79 -0.54 9.89
CA GLN A 163 -16.76 -1.62 9.83
C GLN A 163 -16.17 -2.79 9.05
N GLU A 164 -16.17 -3.98 9.64
CA GLU A 164 -15.81 -5.21 8.92
C GLU A 164 -16.91 -5.56 7.90
N ARG A 165 -16.48 -5.94 6.69
CA ARG A 165 -17.35 -6.36 5.59
C ARG A 165 -17.11 -7.84 5.28
N ALA A 166 -18.18 -8.51 4.88
CA ALA A 166 -18.07 -9.87 4.38
C ALA A 166 -17.20 -9.86 3.11
N LEU A 167 -16.20 -10.74 3.06
CA LEU A 167 -15.47 -10.99 1.83
C LEU A 167 -16.43 -11.58 0.79
N PRO A 168 -16.37 -11.13 -0.47
CA PRO A 168 -17.11 -11.77 -1.53
C PRO A 168 -16.62 -13.22 -1.67
N PRO A 169 -17.52 -14.17 -2.01
CA PRO A 169 -17.13 -15.56 -2.20
C PRO A 169 -16.09 -15.64 -3.32
N TRP A 170 -14.89 -16.09 -2.96
CA TRP A 170 -13.82 -16.29 -3.92
C TRP A 170 -13.92 -17.70 -4.53
N LYS A 171 -13.60 -17.81 -5.83
CA LYS A 171 -13.54 -19.09 -6.56
C LYS A 171 -12.29 -19.07 -7.43
N GLY A 172 -11.28 -19.87 -7.09
CA GLY A 172 -10.06 -20.03 -7.88
C GLY A 172 -8.91 -20.57 -7.03
N ASP A 173 -7.68 -20.50 -7.55
CA ASP A 173 -6.42 -20.61 -6.80
C ASP A 173 -5.75 -19.20 -6.84
N VAL A 174 -5.43 -18.56 -5.71
CA VAL A 174 -4.69 -17.28 -5.71
C VAL A 174 -3.22 -17.62 -5.76
N GLY A 175 -2.77 -18.04 -6.94
CA GLY A 175 -1.42 -18.54 -7.12
C GLY A 175 -1.13 -19.70 -6.16
N SER A 176 -0.06 -19.57 -5.39
CA SER A 176 0.42 -20.61 -4.46
C SER A 176 0.07 -20.34 -3.00
N ILE A 177 -0.78 -19.33 -2.72
CA ILE A 177 -1.13 -18.97 -1.34
C ILE A 177 -2.20 -19.95 -0.84
N PRO A 178 -1.93 -20.71 0.23
CA PRO A 178 -2.92 -21.62 0.81
C PRO A 178 -4.20 -20.92 1.28
N GLU A 179 -5.34 -21.58 1.15
CA GLU A 179 -6.66 -21.03 1.51
C GLU A 179 -6.76 -20.65 3.01
N ASP A 180 -6.06 -21.38 3.88
CA ASP A 180 -5.94 -21.09 5.31
C ASP A 180 -5.15 -19.81 5.60
N VAL A 181 -4.25 -19.37 4.71
CA VAL A 181 -3.59 -18.06 4.84
C VAL A 181 -4.52 -16.95 4.38
N LEU A 182 -5.29 -17.18 3.31
CA LEU A 182 -6.24 -16.20 2.76
C LEU A 182 -7.43 -15.95 3.70
N CYS A 183 -7.84 -16.95 4.49
CA CYS A 183 -8.99 -16.82 5.40
C CYS A 183 -8.75 -15.85 6.56
N HIS A 184 -7.50 -15.43 6.80
CA HIS A 184 -7.16 -14.46 7.84
C HIS A 184 -7.27 -13.00 7.38
N VAL A 185 -7.36 -12.73 6.07
CA VAL A 185 -7.55 -11.36 5.57
C VAL A 185 -8.96 -10.89 5.92
N LYS A 186 -9.07 -9.69 6.49
CA LYS A 186 -10.33 -9.00 6.74
C LYS A 186 -10.53 -7.90 5.70
N LEU A 187 -11.75 -7.78 5.18
CA LEU A 187 -12.14 -6.61 4.41
C LEU A 187 -12.75 -5.59 5.36
N LEU A 188 -12.08 -4.47 5.53
CA LEU A 188 -12.55 -3.38 6.38
C LEU A 188 -13.04 -2.23 5.49
N GLU A 189 -14.14 -1.63 5.89
CA GLU A 189 -14.60 -0.37 5.32
C GLU A 189 -14.44 0.74 6.35
N ILE A 190 -13.76 1.82 5.97
CA ILE A 190 -13.53 2.99 6.83
C ILE A 190 -14.26 4.18 6.22
N ARG A 191 -15.08 4.86 7.01
CA ARG A 191 -15.90 5.99 6.57
C ARG A 191 -15.82 7.17 7.55
N PRO A 192 -16.00 8.41 7.07
CA PRO A 192 -16.28 9.54 7.94
C PRO A 192 -17.50 9.28 8.85
N GLY A 193 -17.34 9.53 10.14
CA GLY A 193 -18.42 9.35 11.12
C GLY A 193 -17.92 9.34 12.55
N THR A 194 -18.85 9.39 13.50
CA THR A 194 -18.54 9.15 14.90
C THR A 194 -18.90 7.70 15.27
N PRO A 195 -18.12 7.01 16.11
CA PRO A 195 -18.49 5.71 16.61
C PRO A 195 -19.87 5.76 17.27
N SER A 196 -20.80 4.88 16.87
CA SER A 196 -22.08 4.76 17.54
C SER A 196 -21.87 4.21 18.95
N THR A 197 -22.31 4.94 19.98
CA THR A 197 -22.23 4.54 21.40
C THR A 197 -23.12 3.35 21.79
N SER A 198 -23.73 2.65 20.83
CA SER A 198 -24.54 1.45 21.09
C SER A 198 -23.67 0.20 21.16
N GLY A 199 -22.95 0.05 22.26
CA GLY A 199 -22.11 -1.12 22.51
C GLY A 199 -21.33 -0.97 23.81
N ALA A 200 -22.01 -0.70 24.92
CA ALA A 200 -21.39 -0.84 26.23
C ALA A 200 -20.95 -2.30 26.41
N VAL A 201 -19.66 -2.55 26.26
CA VAL A 201 -19.05 -3.81 26.68
C VAL A 201 -19.12 -3.80 28.20
N SER A 202 -19.95 -4.67 28.76
CA SER A 202 -19.96 -4.95 30.19
C SER A 202 -18.56 -5.41 30.60
N GLU A 203 -17.93 -4.69 31.54
CA GLU A 203 -16.70 -5.10 32.21
C GLU A 203 -16.85 -6.53 32.76
N GLY A 204 -16.35 -7.50 32.02
CA GLY A 204 -16.21 -8.88 32.43
C GLY A 204 -14.85 -9.09 33.09
N GLN A 205 -14.87 -9.08 34.43
CA GLN A 205 -14.02 -9.82 35.35
C GLN A 205 -12.60 -10.22 34.89
N GLN A 206 -11.61 -9.57 35.49
CA GLN A 206 -10.19 -9.97 35.43
C GLN A 206 -9.99 -11.33 36.10
N ASP A 207 -9.74 -12.37 35.30
CA ASP A 207 -9.16 -13.61 35.80
C ASP A 207 -7.63 -13.50 35.80
N GLN A 208 -7.09 -13.38 37.00
CA GLN A 208 -5.66 -13.46 37.28
C GLN A 208 -5.22 -14.92 37.21
N HIS A 209 -4.52 -15.31 36.15
CA HIS A 209 -3.62 -16.46 36.20
C HIS A 209 -2.30 -16.16 35.50
N GLY A 210 -1.27 -16.05 36.33
CA GLY A 210 0.12 -15.97 35.92
C GLY A 210 0.63 -17.29 35.34
N GLY A 211 1.54 -17.17 34.39
CA GLY A 211 2.28 -18.26 33.79
C GLY A 211 3.31 -17.71 32.83
N GLY A 212 4.47 -17.30 33.36
CA GLY A 212 5.58 -16.82 32.57
C GLY A 212 6.19 -17.96 31.76
N HIS A 213 6.24 -17.79 30.44
CA HIS A 213 7.16 -18.51 29.56
C HIS A 213 7.82 -17.48 28.65
N GLY A 214 9.10 -17.24 28.91
CA GLY A 214 9.96 -16.46 28.04
C GLY A 214 10.12 -17.18 26.72
N TRP A 215 9.86 -16.47 25.62
CA TRP A 215 10.19 -16.94 24.29
C TRP A 215 11.56 -16.39 23.95
N ASP A 216 12.58 -17.26 24.03
CA ASP A 216 13.92 -16.95 23.54
C ASP A 216 13.84 -16.73 22.03
N TYR A 217 14.10 -15.48 21.63
CA TYR A 217 14.11 -15.03 20.25
C TYR A 217 15.42 -15.47 19.58
N HIS A 218 15.31 -16.31 18.54
CA HIS A 218 16.37 -16.47 17.55
C HIS A 218 16.04 -15.61 16.33
N PRO A 219 16.86 -14.60 16.00
CA PRO A 219 16.71 -13.87 14.74
C PRO A 219 16.94 -14.84 13.57
N MET A 220 16.03 -14.81 12.59
CA MET A 220 16.29 -15.42 11.29
C MET A 220 17.35 -14.57 10.59
N ASP A 221 18.55 -15.12 10.46
CA ASP A 221 19.60 -14.58 9.61
C ASP A 221 19.15 -14.66 8.14
N CYS A 222 18.93 -13.50 7.52
CA CYS A 222 18.78 -13.39 6.08
C CYS A 222 20.13 -13.67 5.42
N ASP A 223 20.31 -14.88 4.90
CA ASP A 223 21.46 -15.29 4.08
C ASP A 223 21.39 -14.60 2.70
N CYS A 224 21.88 -13.36 2.63
CA CYS A 224 22.17 -12.69 1.39
C CYS A 224 23.52 -13.19 0.84
N GLY A 225 23.44 -14.26 0.05
CA GLY A 225 24.30 -14.51 -1.12
C GLY A 225 25.81 -14.38 -0.92
N GLN A 226 26.46 -15.53 -0.75
CA GLN A 226 27.89 -15.69 -1.03
C GLN A 226 28.22 -15.28 -2.48
N GLU A 227 29.05 -14.25 -2.64
CA GLU A 227 29.87 -14.07 -3.84
C GLU A 227 31.30 -14.56 -3.55
N HIS A 228 31.65 -15.71 -4.12
CA HIS A 228 33.02 -16.20 -4.14
C HIS A 228 33.83 -15.47 -5.22
N GLY A 229 34.72 -14.58 -4.77
CA GLY A 229 36.15 -14.63 -5.08
C GLY A 229 36.67 -13.90 -6.32
N GLN A 230 37.51 -12.90 -6.11
CA GLN A 230 38.83 -12.83 -6.74
C GLN A 230 39.80 -11.91 -5.98
N GLN A 231 41.08 -12.31 -6.00
CA GLN A 231 42.18 -11.95 -5.13
C GLN A 231 42.88 -10.61 -5.45
N ASP A 232 43.44 -10.02 -4.39
CA ASP A 232 44.70 -9.28 -4.26
C ASP A 232 45.08 -8.15 -5.23
N ALA A 233 45.23 -6.94 -4.67
CA ALA A 233 46.47 -6.13 -4.77
C ALA A 233 46.45 -4.93 -3.78
N GLN A 234 47.49 -4.82 -2.96
CA GLN A 234 47.76 -3.66 -2.09
C GLN A 234 48.21 -2.43 -2.91
N PRO A 235 47.94 -1.18 -2.49
CA PRO A 235 48.64 -0.02 -3.02
C PRO A 235 49.88 0.29 -2.17
N GLY A 236 51.05 0.05 -2.75
CA GLY A 236 52.33 0.58 -2.27
C GLY A 236 52.51 2.05 -2.68
N HIS A 237 53.09 2.83 -1.77
CA HIS A 237 53.45 4.23 -1.94
C HIS A 237 54.58 4.45 -2.97
N GLY A 238 54.53 5.60 -3.67
CA GLY A 238 55.73 6.33 -4.11
C GLY A 238 55.98 6.45 -5.62
N GLU A 239 55.73 7.63 -6.17
CA GLU A 239 56.49 8.20 -7.31
C GLU A 239 57.74 8.95 -6.79
N PRO A 240 58.67 9.48 -7.64
CA PRO A 240 58.90 9.30 -9.08
C PRO A 240 60.40 9.06 -9.43
N GLY A 241 60.72 8.73 -10.70
CA GLY A 241 62.11 8.76 -11.16
C GLY A 241 62.35 8.45 -12.65
N HIS A 242 62.57 9.51 -13.43
CA HIS A 242 63.47 9.65 -14.58
C HIS A 242 63.46 8.63 -15.75
N GLY A 243 63.25 9.17 -16.97
CA GLY A 243 64.33 9.15 -17.97
C GLY A 243 64.06 8.50 -19.32
N TYR A 244 64.14 9.35 -20.36
CA TYR A 244 64.63 9.09 -21.72
C TYR A 244 63.82 8.21 -22.69
N GLY A 245 63.22 8.89 -23.68
CA GLY A 245 63.77 8.89 -25.05
C GLY A 245 63.28 7.82 -26.00
N GLY A 246 62.92 8.25 -27.22
CA GLY A 246 63.00 7.39 -28.40
C GLY A 246 61.80 7.45 -29.34
N ASP A 247 61.94 8.32 -30.33
CA ASP A 247 61.23 8.39 -31.61
C ASP A 247 60.87 7.02 -32.23
N GLY A 248 59.76 6.97 -32.97
CA GLY A 248 59.46 5.83 -33.83
C GLY A 248 58.16 5.94 -34.59
N HIS A 249 58.16 6.74 -35.66
CA HIS A 249 57.14 6.77 -36.70
C HIS A 249 56.88 5.38 -37.31
N GLY A 250 55.61 5.07 -37.58
CA GLY A 250 55.21 3.92 -38.39
C GLY A 250 53.69 3.88 -38.62
N GLN A 251 53.22 4.61 -39.63
CA GLN A 251 51.84 4.59 -40.11
C GLN A 251 51.48 3.28 -40.87
N PRO A 252 50.18 3.05 -41.17
CA PRO A 252 49.55 1.74 -41.33
C PRO A 252 49.31 1.30 -42.78
N THR A 253 49.06 0.01 -42.98
CA THR A 253 48.26 -0.62 -44.06
C THR A 253 47.99 -2.07 -43.60
N ALA A 254 46.87 -2.76 -43.82
CA ALA A 254 45.56 -2.51 -44.42
C ALA A 254 44.57 -3.47 -43.73
#